data_AF-A0A0R3MU67-F1
#
_entry.id   AF-A0A0R3MU67-F1
#
_cell.length_a   1.000
_cell.length_b   1.000
_cell.length_c   1.000
_cell.angle_alpha   90.00
_cell.angle_beta   90.00
_cell.angle_gamma   90.00
#
_symmetry.space_group_name_H-M   'P 1'
#
loop_
_entity.id
_entity.type
_entity.pdbx_description
1 polymer ?
#
loop_
_entity_poly.entity_id
_entity_poly.type
_entity_poly.pdbx_seq_one_letter_code
_entity_poly.pdbx_strand_id
1 'polypeptide(L)'
;MQSLKRIGLILVWLAGIAFVVAAANKNDPYLISLRGTGNVALATASVTAAVLLIRRGYWRRGVAGRALILLWCVPLLSMLGAHAAFEWLKQRVLRAGAAQVRSLGKHFIVGYSSFPEVSVLAEKGLISGVYITKHNVAGSSATRLKEEISALQAKRRAAGLPPMIVAADQEGGIVSHLAPPLTKLPALSTLASLAPDVRAEKAEAFGRTHGQELAALGVTLNLAPVLDLRRELKRNRFDFNTLIGQRSISDDPAVVAEIGRAYVNGLVASGVGAAVKHFPGLGRVRSDTHHFSANLNTPLDELEASDWIPFRKVLAGSKAQLMIGHVTLTSVDPDRAASHSKPVVDGIKMPARTTSRTGLPSAAPSLPGSGMRACDPAVWTTTHSRRWLS
;
A
#
# COMPACT_ATOMS: atom_id res chain seq x y z
N MET A 1 22.12 -27.07 40.97
CA MET A 1 20.89 -27.72 40.48
C MET A 1 19.59 -26.94 40.78
N GLN A 2 19.40 -26.37 41.98
CA GLN A 2 18.20 -25.57 42.29
C GLN A 2 18.12 -24.23 41.54
N SER A 3 19.26 -23.57 41.33
CA SER A 3 19.36 -22.35 40.52
C SER A 3 18.90 -22.55 39.07
N LEU A 4 19.37 -23.61 38.40
CA LEU A 4 18.91 -23.98 37.05
C LEU A 4 17.39 -24.22 36.98
N LYS A 5 16.80 -24.88 37.99
CA LYS A 5 15.35 -25.12 38.05
C LYS A 5 14.56 -23.82 38.21
N ARG A 6 15.07 -22.85 38.99
CA ARG A 6 14.45 -21.53 39.15
C ARG A 6 14.55 -20.71 37.86
N ILE A 7 15.72 -20.72 37.20
CA ILE A 7 15.91 -20.06 35.90
C ILE A 7 14.97 -20.64 34.85
N GLY A 8 14.86 -21.97 34.76
CA GLY A 8 13.92 -22.62 33.83
C GLY A 8 12.47 -22.23 34.08
N LEU A 9 12.06 -22.09 35.34
CA LEU A 9 10.71 -21.64 35.67
C LEU A 9 10.46 -20.18 35.27
N ILE A 10 11.43 -19.29 35.51
CA ILE A 10 11.36 -17.88 35.09
C ILE A 10 11.22 -17.80 33.56
N LEU A 11 11.99 -18.59 32.82
CA LEU A 11 11.90 -18.63 31.36
C LEU A 11 10.51 -19.10 30.87
N VAL A 12 9.88 -20.05 31.56
CA VAL A 12 8.51 -20.51 31.21
C VAL A 12 7.45 -19.42 31.48
N TRP A 13 7.64 -18.60 32.51
CA TRP A 13 6.79 -17.41 32.75
C TRP A 13 6.98 -16.36 31.66
N LEU A 14 8.23 -15.98 31.38
CA LEU A 14 8.55 -14.98 30.35
C LEU A 14 8.07 -15.42 28.96
N ALA A 15 8.25 -16.70 28.62
CA ALA A 15 7.75 -17.27 27.38
C ALA A 15 6.21 -17.23 27.31
N GLY A 16 5.50 -17.57 28.40
CA GLY A 16 4.05 -17.47 28.45
C GLY A 16 3.55 -16.05 28.19
N ILE A 17 4.18 -15.03 28.79
CA ILE A 17 3.85 -13.62 28.56
C ILE A 17 4.12 -13.23 27.10
N ALA A 18 5.27 -13.60 26.54
CA ALA A 18 5.60 -13.32 25.15
C ALA A 18 4.60 -13.97 24.18
N PHE A 19 4.14 -15.18 24.47
CA PHE A 19 3.11 -15.88 23.70
C PHE A 19 1.75 -15.19 23.77
N VAL A 20 1.36 -14.67 24.92
CA VAL A 20 0.14 -13.86 25.06
C VAL A 20 0.23 -12.60 24.21
N VAL A 21 1.34 -11.88 24.27
CA VAL A 21 1.56 -10.67 23.46
C VAL A 21 1.51 -11.01 21.97
N ALA A 22 2.18 -12.09 21.53
CA ALA A 22 2.14 -12.52 20.14
C ALA A 22 0.73 -12.94 19.69
N ALA A 23 -0.02 -13.66 20.53
CA ALA A 23 -1.38 -14.10 20.25
C ALA A 23 -2.38 -12.94 20.15
N ALA A 24 -2.31 -11.99 21.09
CA ALA A 24 -3.14 -10.79 21.10
C ALA A 24 -2.87 -9.90 19.87
N ASN A 25 -1.62 -9.85 19.43
CA ASN A 25 -1.18 -9.04 18.30
C ASN A 25 -1.00 -9.87 17.01
N LYS A 26 -1.63 -11.05 16.87
CA LYS A 26 -1.40 -11.97 15.73
C LYS A 26 -1.66 -11.37 14.33
N ASN A 27 -2.44 -10.29 14.28
CA ASN A 27 -2.75 -9.56 13.05
C ASN A 27 -1.79 -8.37 12.81
N ASP A 28 -0.81 -8.15 13.68
CA ASP A 28 0.18 -7.08 13.56
C ASP A 28 1.08 -7.31 12.31
N PRO A 29 1.39 -6.26 11.54
CA PRO A 29 2.29 -6.34 10.38
C PRO A 29 3.69 -6.89 10.68
N TYR A 30 4.22 -6.69 11.89
CA TYR A 30 5.54 -7.20 12.28
C TYR A 30 5.51 -8.70 12.61
N LEU A 31 4.32 -9.28 12.79
CA LEU A 31 4.10 -10.70 13.05
C LEU A 31 3.54 -11.44 11.81
N ILE A 32 3.77 -10.92 10.59
CA ILE A 32 3.33 -11.59 9.35
C ILE A 32 3.89 -13.01 9.24
N SER A 33 5.12 -13.26 9.69
CA SER A 33 5.72 -14.60 9.74
C SER A 33 4.99 -15.57 10.66
N LEU A 34 4.23 -15.05 11.63
CA LEU A 34 3.38 -15.83 12.53
C LEU A 34 1.97 -16.07 11.96
N ARG A 35 1.59 -15.46 10.84
CA ARG A 35 0.28 -15.72 10.21
C ARG A 35 0.25 -17.10 9.57
N GLY A 36 -0.95 -17.69 9.46
CA GLY A 36 -1.12 -19.03 8.90
C GLY A 36 -0.53 -20.12 9.81
N THR A 37 0.55 -20.78 9.37
CA THR A 37 1.20 -21.88 10.09
C THR A 37 1.78 -21.44 11.44
N GLY A 38 2.25 -20.20 11.56
CA GLY A 38 2.75 -19.67 12.84
C GLY A 38 1.69 -19.60 13.94
N ASN A 39 0.44 -19.31 13.59
CA ASN A 39 -0.69 -19.33 14.52
C ASN A 39 -0.97 -20.75 15.01
N VAL A 40 -0.88 -21.73 14.11
CA VAL A 40 -1.04 -23.15 14.46
C VAL A 40 0.09 -23.61 15.38
N ALA A 41 1.33 -23.20 15.11
CA ALA A 41 2.48 -23.47 15.97
C ALA A 41 2.32 -22.82 17.35
N LEU A 42 1.90 -21.55 17.41
CA LEU A 42 1.67 -20.81 18.64
C LEU A 42 0.58 -21.47 19.49
N ALA A 43 -0.54 -21.85 18.87
CA ALA A 43 -1.64 -22.57 19.52
C ALA A 43 -1.18 -23.93 20.06
N THR A 44 -0.53 -24.74 19.21
CA THR A 44 -0.03 -26.07 19.58
C THR A 44 0.95 -25.99 20.74
N ALA A 45 1.94 -25.10 20.67
CA ALA A 45 2.92 -24.90 21.72
C ALA A 45 2.27 -24.43 23.04
N SER A 46 1.24 -23.59 22.96
CA SER A 46 0.49 -23.15 24.15
C SER A 46 -0.26 -24.31 24.82
N VAL A 47 -0.96 -25.14 24.03
CA VAL A 47 -1.62 -26.36 24.52
C VAL A 47 -0.60 -27.31 25.14
N THR A 48 0.49 -27.60 24.43
CA THR A 48 1.54 -28.51 24.90
C THR A 48 2.15 -28.02 26.22
N ALA A 49 2.46 -26.73 26.35
CA ALA A 49 2.98 -26.16 27.58
C ALA A 49 1.98 -26.30 28.75
N ALA A 50 0.71 -25.96 28.55
CA ALA A 50 -0.33 -26.11 29.57
C ALA A 50 -0.48 -27.58 30.02
N VAL A 51 -0.54 -28.52 29.07
CA VAL A 51 -0.64 -29.96 29.35
C VAL A 51 0.59 -30.47 30.11
N LEU A 52 1.80 -30.08 29.71
CA LEU A 52 3.03 -30.48 30.39
C LEU A 52 3.09 -29.93 31.83
N LEU A 53 2.65 -28.70 32.05
CA LEU A 53 2.56 -28.10 33.38
C LEU A 53 1.57 -28.86 34.28
N ILE A 54 0.40 -29.21 33.74
CA ILE A 54 -0.60 -30.04 34.44
C ILE A 54 -0.01 -31.42 34.79
N ARG A 55 0.60 -32.12 33.81
CA ARG A 55 1.21 -33.45 34.02
C ARG A 55 2.35 -33.43 35.03
N ARG A 56 3.10 -32.34 35.13
CA ARG A 56 4.16 -32.14 36.14
C ARG A 56 3.63 -31.73 37.51
N GLY A 57 2.31 -31.69 37.70
CA GLY A 57 1.66 -31.44 38.98
C GLY A 57 1.64 -29.96 39.40
N TYR A 58 1.91 -29.01 38.49
CA TYR A 58 1.92 -27.57 38.84
C TYR A 58 0.56 -27.09 39.36
N TRP A 59 -0.55 -27.73 38.97
CA TRP A 59 -1.88 -27.41 39.49
C TRP A 59 -2.01 -27.55 41.02
N ARG A 60 -1.24 -28.49 41.60
CA ARG A 60 -1.23 -28.76 43.04
C ARG A 60 -0.21 -27.88 43.80
N ARG A 61 0.63 -27.10 43.12
CA ARG A 61 1.70 -26.26 43.71
C ARG A 61 1.23 -24.87 44.14
N GLY A 62 0.00 -24.77 44.65
CA GLY A 62 -0.59 -23.51 45.11
C GLY A 62 -0.95 -22.53 43.98
N VAL A 63 -1.16 -21.27 44.36
CA VAL A 63 -1.67 -20.21 43.48
C VAL A 63 -0.74 -19.95 42.28
N ALA A 64 0.57 -19.89 42.51
CA ALA A 64 1.54 -19.62 41.44
C ALA A 64 1.54 -20.70 40.34
N GLY A 65 1.37 -21.98 40.71
CA GLY A 65 1.31 -23.07 39.75
C GLY A 65 0.03 -23.04 38.90
N ARG A 66 -1.11 -22.67 39.49
CA ARG A 66 -2.37 -22.48 38.77
C ARG A 66 -2.30 -21.25 37.86
N ALA A 67 -1.77 -20.14 38.35
CA ALA A 67 -1.58 -18.92 37.57
C ALA A 67 -0.69 -19.16 36.33
N LEU A 68 0.38 -19.97 36.47
CA LEU A 68 1.22 -20.32 35.34
C LEU A 68 0.49 -21.17 34.29
N ILE A 69 -0.33 -22.13 34.70
CA ILE A 69 -1.15 -22.92 33.76
C ILE A 69 -2.15 -22.02 33.04
N LEU A 70 -2.83 -21.13 33.79
CA LEU A 70 -3.78 -20.18 33.21
C LEU A 70 -3.09 -19.25 32.21
N LEU A 71 -1.89 -18.74 32.52
CA LEU A 71 -1.10 -17.92 31.59
C LEU A 71 -0.91 -18.63 30.24
N TRP A 72 -0.63 -19.93 30.23
CA TRP A 72 -0.44 -20.70 29.00
C TRP A 72 -1.76 -21.08 28.28
N CYS A 73 -2.92 -20.88 28.92
CA CYS A 73 -4.23 -20.96 28.27
C CYS A 73 -4.64 -19.63 27.62
N VAL A 74 -4.15 -18.49 28.11
CA VAL A 74 -4.50 -17.14 27.62
C VAL A 74 -4.21 -16.94 26.12
N PRO A 75 -3.10 -17.43 25.52
CA PRO A 75 -2.86 -17.26 24.09
C PRO A 75 -3.99 -17.82 23.22
N LEU A 76 -4.50 -19.01 23.53
CA LEU A 76 -5.60 -19.64 22.78
C LEU A 76 -6.89 -18.83 22.91
N LEU A 77 -7.22 -18.40 24.13
CA LEU A 77 -8.39 -17.56 24.38
C LEU A 77 -8.28 -16.21 23.66
N SER A 78 -7.09 -15.61 23.64
CA SER A 78 -6.81 -14.36 22.95
C SER A 78 -6.96 -14.52 21.43
N MET A 79 -6.45 -15.61 20.86
CA MET A 79 -6.59 -15.92 19.43
C MET A 79 -8.05 -16.16 19.05
N LEU A 80 -8.80 -16.90 19.87
CA LEU A 80 -10.23 -17.15 19.67
C LEU A 80 -11.03 -15.86 19.74
N GLY A 81 -10.78 -15.04 20.76
CA GLY A 81 -11.42 -13.72 20.93
C GLY A 81 -11.13 -12.79 19.75
N ALA A 82 -9.87 -12.70 19.31
CA ALA A 82 -9.50 -11.92 18.14
C ALA A 82 -10.15 -12.44 16.85
N HIS A 83 -10.30 -13.76 16.69
CA HIS A 83 -11.00 -14.34 15.54
C HIS A 83 -12.50 -14.06 15.58
N ALA A 84 -13.15 -14.23 16.74
CA ALA A 84 -14.57 -13.92 16.93
C ALA A 84 -14.86 -12.43 16.69
N ALA A 85 -14.02 -11.53 17.20
CA ALA A 85 -14.13 -10.10 16.96
C ALA A 85 -14.00 -9.75 15.47
N PHE A 86 -13.05 -10.38 14.77
CA PHE A 86 -12.90 -10.24 13.33
C PHE A 86 -14.14 -10.72 12.55
N GLU A 87 -14.64 -11.93 12.84
CA GLU A 87 -15.83 -12.47 12.19
C GLU A 87 -17.07 -11.62 12.48
N TRP A 88 -17.20 -11.10 13.70
CA TRP A 88 -18.28 -10.19 14.04
C TRP A 88 -18.21 -8.89 13.24
N LEU A 89 -17.03 -8.26 13.17
CA LEU A 89 -16.81 -7.06 12.36
C LEU A 89 -17.09 -7.33 10.87
N LYS A 90 -16.60 -8.46 10.33
CA LYS A 90 -16.85 -8.90 8.96
C LYS A 90 -18.35 -9.01 8.69
N GLN A 91 -19.11 -9.67 9.56
CA GLN A 91 -20.57 -9.76 9.42
C GLN A 91 -21.26 -8.39 9.50
N ARG A 92 -20.80 -7.48 10.37
CA ARG A 92 -21.33 -6.10 10.42
C ARG A 92 -21.11 -5.36 9.10
N VAL A 93 -19.92 -5.47 8.51
CA VAL A 93 -19.60 -4.84 7.20
C VAL A 93 -20.42 -5.46 6.07
N LEU A 94 -20.54 -6.79 6.03
CA LEU A 94 -21.29 -7.51 4.98
C LEU A 94 -22.81 -7.26 5.03
N ARG A 95 -23.32 -6.84 6.19
CA ARG A 95 -24.73 -6.48 6.44
C ARG A 95 -24.98 -4.97 6.44
N ALA A 96 -23.97 -4.15 6.12
CA ALA A 96 -24.14 -2.71 6.06
C ALA A 96 -25.21 -2.33 5.02
N GLY A 97 -25.99 -1.28 5.31
CA GLY A 97 -27.08 -0.84 4.46
C GLY A 97 -26.61 -0.39 3.07
N ALA A 98 -27.41 -0.65 2.04
CA ALA A 98 -27.03 -0.41 0.64
C ALA A 98 -26.61 1.05 0.36
N ALA A 99 -27.21 2.03 1.03
CA ALA A 99 -26.82 3.44 0.89
C ALA A 99 -25.40 3.72 1.41
N GLN A 100 -25.06 3.20 2.59
CA GLN A 100 -23.72 3.34 3.17
C GLN A 100 -22.66 2.63 2.32
N VAL A 101 -22.99 1.42 1.84
CA VAL A 101 -22.10 0.65 0.96
C VAL A 101 -21.82 1.41 -0.34
N ARG A 102 -22.83 1.99 -0.99
CA ARG A 102 -22.63 2.81 -2.20
C ARG A 102 -21.81 4.07 -1.94
N SER A 103 -22.01 4.71 -0.77
CA SER A 103 -21.28 5.93 -0.41
C SER A 103 -19.80 5.66 -0.14
N LEU A 104 -19.48 4.58 0.57
CA LEU A 104 -18.12 4.32 1.06
C LEU A 104 -17.35 3.38 0.12
N GLY A 105 -17.99 2.34 -0.41
CA GLY A 105 -17.34 1.29 -1.20
C GLY A 105 -16.63 1.82 -2.44
N LYS A 106 -17.10 2.93 -3.01
CA LYS A 106 -16.47 3.59 -4.17
C LYS A 106 -15.03 4.08 -3.90
N HIS A 107 -14.63 4.18 -2.63
CA HIS A 107 -13.34 4.71 -2.21
C HIS A 107 -12.29 3.63 -1.90
N PHE A 108 -12.61 2.33 -2.03
CA PHE A 108 -11.72 1.24 -1.63
C PHE A 108 -11.26 0.38 -2.81
N ILE A 109 -9.95 0.30 -3.01
CA ILE A 109 -9.29 -0.75 -3.79
C ILE A 109 -8.57 -1.67 -2.81
N VAL A 110 -8.77 -2.99 -2.94
CA VAL A 110 -8.21 -3.97 -2.00
C VAL A 110 -7.37 -5.02 -2.72
N GLY A 111 -6.27 -5.43 -2.10
CA GLY A 111 -5.63 -6.70 -2.45
C GLY A 111 -6.44 -7.87 -1.91
N TYR A 112 -6.31 -9.05 -2.51
CA TYR A 112 -7.02 -10.26 -2.06
C TYR A 112 -6.18 -11.51 -2.18
N SER A 113 -6.35 -12.45 -1.23
CA SER A 113 -5.73 -13.78 -1.29
C SER A 113 -6.75 -14.92 -1.49
N SER A 114 -8.05 -14.61 -1.35
CA SER A 114 -9.15 -15.57 -1.47
C SER A 114 -10.19 -15.04 -2.45
N PHE A 115 -10.35 -15.72 -3.59
CA PHE A 115 -11.35 -15.35 -4.60
C PHE A 115 -12.79 -15.34 -4.05
N PRO A 116 -13.24 -16.37 -3.30
CA PRO A 116 -14.58 -16.35 -2.71
C PRO A 116 -14.84 -15.11 -1.85
N GLU A 117 -13.87 -14.69 -1.04
CA GLU A 117 -14.04 -13.52 -0.17
C GLU A 117 -14.12 -12.21 -0.95
N VAL A 118 -13.20 -11.97 -1.88
CA VAL A 118 -13.22 -10.72 -2.66
C VAL A 118 -14.43 -10.65 -3.59
N SER A 119 -14.93 -11.79 -4.07
CA SER A 119 -16.11 -11.84 -4.93
C SER A 119 -17.36 -11.29 -4.25
N VAL A 120 -17.54 -11.58 -2.96
CA VAL A 120 -18.66 -11.05 -2.16
C VAL A 120 -18.54 -9.53 -1.98
N LEU A 121 -17.32 -9.03 -1.77
CA LEU A 121 -17.08 -7.59 -1.65
C LEU A 121 -17.38 -6.85 -2.96
N ALA A 122 -16.94 -7.43 -4.09
CA ALA A 122 -17.17 -6.89 -5.42
C ALA A 122 -18.66 -6.84 -5.78
N GLU A 123 -19.39 -7.92 -5.50
CA GLU A 123 -20.81 -8.08 -5.78
C GLU A 123 -21.69 -7.16 -4.93
N LYS A 124 -21.35 -6.98 -3.65
CA LYS A 124 -22.08 -6.07 -2.75
C LYS A 124 -21.76 -4.58 -2.97
N GLY A 125 -20.72 -4.26 -3.76
CA GLY A 125 -20.28 -2.88 -3.96
C GLY A 125 -19.51 -2.29 -2.78
N LEU A 126 -18.94 -3.15 -1.91
CA LEU A 126 -18.13 -2.75 -0.75
C LEU A 126 -16.74 -2.23 -1.15
N ILE A 127 -16.33 -2.49 -2.39
CA ILE A 127 -15.06 -2.03 -2.99
C ILE A 127 -15.34 -1.44 -4.37
N SER A 128 -14.47 -0.55 -4.86
CA SER A 128 -14.45 -0.03 -6.23
C SER A 128 -13.49 -0.77 -7.14
N GLY A 129 -12.55 -1.50 -6.55
CA GLY A 129 -11.55 -2.21 -7.32
C GLY A 129 -10.73 -3.21 -6.53
N VAL A 130 -9.88 -3.91 -7.26
CA VAL A 130 -8.92 -4.88 -6.73
C VAL A 130 -7.50 -4.50 -7.14
N TYR A 131 -6.54 -4.80 -6.27
CA TYR A 131 -5.12 -4.64 -6.54
C TYR A 131 -4.46 -6.01 -6.68
N ILE A 132 -3.94 -6.28 -7.86
CA ILE A 132 -3.29 -7.53 -8.24
C ILE A 132 -1.80 -7.42 -7.91
N THR A 133 -1.27 -8.42 -7.21
CA THR A 133 0.15 -8.46 -6.83
C THR A 133 0.80 -9.79 -7.20
N LYS A 134 2.12 -9.91 -6.96
CA LYS A 134 2.90 -11.15 -7.11
C LYS A 134 2.21 -12.37 -6.50
N HIS A 135 1.52 -12.23 -5.36
CA HIS A 135 0.84 -13.36 -4.71
C HIS A 135 -0.35 -13.91 -5.49
N ASN A 136 -1.02 -13.09 -6.31
CA ASN A 136 -2.13 -13.55 -7.16
C ASN A 136 -1.62 -14.29 -8.41
N VAL A 137 -0.37 -13.99 -8.79
CA VAL A 137 0.28 -14.53 -9.98
C VAL A 137 1.10 -15.78 -9.66
N ALA A 138 1.64 -15.87 -8.43
CA ALA A 138 2.43 -17.00 -7.96
C ALA A 138 1.65 -18.32 -8.08
N GLY A 139 2.17 -19.24 -8.90
CA GLY A 139 1.54 -20.54 -9.14
C GLY A 139 0.25 -20.48 -9.97
N SER A 140 -0.05 -19.33 -10.59
CA SER A 140 -1.21 -19.13 -11.47
C SER A 140 -0.75 -18.88 -12.91
N SER A 141 -1.63 -19.13 -13.89
CA SER A 141 -1.40 -18.77 -15.29
C SER A 141 -2.02 -17.42 -15.62
N ALA A 142 -1.52 -16.74 -16.66
CA ALA A 142 -2.13 -15.53 -17.19
C ALA A 142 -3.63 -15.74 -17.50
N THR A 143 -3.96 -16.90 -18.08
CA THR A 143 -5.35 -17.29 -18.40
C THR A 143 -6.23 -17.36 -17.16
N ARG A 144 -5.77 -18.04 -16.09
CA ARG A 144 -6.53 -18.16 -14.85
C ARG A 144 -6.75 -16.79 -14.19
N LEU A 145 -5.71 -15.94 -14.16
CA LEU A 145 -5.85 -14.60 -13.60
C LEU A 145 -6.86 -13.76 -14.41
N LYS A 146 -6.83 -13.86 -15.74
CA LYS A 146 -7.81 -13.19 -16.61
C LYS A 146 -9.24 -13.69 -16.34
N GLU A 147 -9.43 -14.99 -16.17
CA GLU A 147 -10.72 -15.59 -15.81
C GLU A 147 -11.23 -15.09 -14.46
N GLU A 148 -10.37 -15.03 -13.44
CA GLU A 148 -10.72 -14.48 -12.13
C GLU A 148 -11.17 -13.02 -12.23
N ILE A 149 -10.39 -12.18 -12.91
CA ILE A 149 -10.73 -10.76 -13.11
C ILE A 149 -12.08 -10.64 -13.86
N SER A 150 -12.27 -11.43 -14.92
CA SER A 150 -13.51 -11.44 -15.71
C SER A 150 -14.72 -11.87 -14.89
N ALA A 151 -14.56 -12.88 -14.02
CA ALA A 151 -15.61 -13.35 -13.13
C ALA A 151 -16.01 -12.29 -12.09
N LEU A 152 -15.05 -11.54 -11.53
CA LEU A 152 -15.36 -10.42 -10.63
C LEU A 152 -16.11 -9.29 -11.34
N GLN A 153 -15.70 -8.94 -12.57
CA GLN A 153 -16.40 -7.95 -13.38
C GLN A 153 -17.83 -8.41 -13.73
N ALA A 154 -18.02 -9.68 -14.07
CA ALA A 154 -19.33 -10.25 -14.37
C ALA A 154 -20.28 -10.20 -13.15
N LYS A 155 -19.79 -10.59 -11.96
CA LYS A 155 -20.55 -10.47 -10.70
C LYS A 155 -21.00 -9.05 -10.43
N ARG A 156 -20.10 -8.09 -10.63
CA ARG A 156 -20.40 -6.67 -10.41
C ARG A 156 -21.42 -6.13 -11.41
N ARG A 157 -21.32 -6.53 -12.68
CA ARG A 157 -22.31 -6.21 -13.72
C ARG A 157 -23.68 -6.79 -13.38
N ALA A 158 -23.74 -8.05 -12.94
CA ALA A 158 -25.00 -8.70 -12.54
C ALA A 158 -25.66 -8.00 -11.33
N ALA A 159 -24.86 -7.40 -10.45
CA ALA A 159 -25.34 -6.58 -9.33
C ALA A 159 -25.76 -5.14 -9.72
N GLY A 160 -25.68 -4.77 -11.00
CA GLY A 160 -26.02 -3.41 -11.48
C GLY A 160 -25.03 -2.33 -11.02
N LEU A 161 -23.79 -2.70 -10.72
CA LEU A 161 -22.75 -1.79 -10.24
C LEU A 161 -21.77 -1.38 -11.37
N PRO A 162 -21.14 -0.20 -11.28
CA PRO A 162 -20.13 0.23 -12.25
C PRO A 162 -18.95 -0.75 -12.36
N PRO A 163 -18.24 -0.87 -13.49
CA PRO A 163 -17.08 -1.73 -13.62
C PRO A 163 -16.02 -1.47 -12.53
N MET A 164 -15.33 -2.52 -12.10
CA MET A 164 -14.24 -2.37 -11.13
C MET A 164 -13.00 -1.78 -11.78
N ILE A 165 -12.26 -1.01 -11.00
CA ILE A 165 -10.86 -0.73 -11.29
C ILE A 165 -10.05 -1.97 -10.93
N VAL A 166 -9.23 -2.43 -11.87
CA VAL A 166 -8.27 -3.50 -11.63
C VAL A 166 -6.89 -2.87 -11.71
N ALA A 167 -6.24 -2.75 -10.56
CA ALA A 167 -4.95 -2.08 -10.41
C ALA A 167 -3.80 -3.09 -10.32
N ALA A 168 -2.64 -2.75 -10.87
CA ALA A 168 -1.40 -3.52 -10.72
C ALA A 168 -0.18 -2.60 -10.62
N ASP A 169 0.92 -3.12 -10.08
CA ASP A 169 2.23 -2.44 -10.06
C ASP A 169 3.18 -3.09 -11.09
N GLN A 170 3.19 -2.55 -12.30
CA GLN A 170 4.07 -2.98 -13.38
C GLN A 170 4.87 -1.77 -13.91
N GLU A 171 5.94 -1.43 -13.21
CA GLU A 171 6.82 -0.30 -13.53
C GLU A 171 7.93 -0.69 -14.50
N GLY A 172 8.40 -1.94 -14.41
CA GLY A 172 9.65 -2.41 -15.02
C GLY A 172 10.75 -2.56 -13.97
N GLY A 173 11.87 -3.18 -14.37
CA GLY A 173 13.02 -3.39 -13.49
C GLY A 173 12.69 -4.26 -12.27
N ILE A 174 12.88 -3.71 -11.06
CA ILE A 174 12.67 -4.45 -9.81
C ILE A 174 11.18 -4.54 -9.41
N VAL A 175 10.33 -3.62 -9.89
CA VAL A 175 8.89 -3.59 -9.64
C VAL A 175 8.13 -4.02 -10.90
N SER A 176 8.19 -5.31 -11.15
CA SER A 176 7.41 -6.01 -12.19
C SER A 176 6.58 -7.10 -11.51
N HIS A 177 5.49 -6.72 -10.83
CA HIS A 177 4.76 -7.65 -9.96
C HIS A 177 4.09 -8.79 -10.71
N LEU A 178 3.75 -8.59 -11.98
CA LEU A 178 3.07 -9.59 -12.79
C LEU A 178 4.02 -10.36 -13.72
N ALA A 179 5.34 -10.19 -13.56
CA ALA A 179 6.36 -10.89 -14.34
C ALA A 179 7.06 -11.98 -13.50
N PRO A 180 7.12 -13.24 -13.96
CA PRO A 180 6.25 -13.85 -14.99
C PRO A 180 4.77 -13.92 -14.52
N PRO A 181 3.78 -14.04 -15.42
CA PRO A 181 3.87 -14.39 -16.84
C PRO A 181 4.07 -13.21 -17.81
N LEU A 182 3.98 -11.96 -17.35
CA LEU A 182 4.19 -10.80 -18.22
C LEU A 182 5.68 -10.58 -18.53
N THR A 183 5.94 -9.79 -19.57
CA THR A 183 7.30 -9.40 -19.95
C THR A 183 7.93 -8.55 -18.86
N LYS A 184 9.15 -8.91 -18.47
CA LYS A 184 9.95 -8.11 -17.55
C LYS A 184 10.76 -7.08 -18.34
N LEU A 185 10.17 -5.91 -18.56
CA LEU A 185 10.90 -4.79 -19.15
C LEU A 185 11.99 -4.26 -18.20
N PRO A 186 13.09 -3.68 -18.75
CA PRO A 186 14.06 -2.92 -17.96
C PRO A 186 13.43 -1.76 -17.19
N ALA A 187 14.14 -1.23 -16.20
CA ALA A 187 13.69 -0.03 -15.49
C ALA A 187 13.68 1.18 -16.44
N LEU A 188 12.72 2.09 -16.30
CA LEU A 188 12.64 3.31 -17.13
C LEU A 188 13.91 4.19 -17.04
N SER A 189 14.68 4.06 -15.97
CA SER A 189 15.99 4.70 -15.82
C SER A 189 16.99 4.35 -16.91
N THR A 190 16.87 3.19 -17.57
CA THR A 190 17.77 2.80 -18.68
C THR A 190 17.59 3.68 -19.92
N LEU A 191 16.48 4.43 -19.99
CA LEU A 191 16.19 5.33 -21.11
C LEU A 191 16.77 6.74 -20.90
N ALA A 192 17.17 7.09 -19.66
CA ALA A 192 17.54 8.46 -19.29
C ALA A 192 18.74 9.02 -20.08
N SER A 193 19.68 8.17 -20.48
CA SER A 193 20.89 8.58 -21.22
C SER A 193 20.72 8.57 -22.74
N LEU A 194 19.56 8.16 -23.26
CA LEU A 194 19.29 8.14 -24.71
C LEU A 194 19.09 9.57 -25.24
N ALA A 195 19.29 9.75 -26.55
CA ALA A 195 18.93 10.99 -27.25
C ALA A 195 17.42 11.28 -27.09
N PRO A 196 16.97 12.55 -27.01
CA PRO A 196 15.59 12.88 -26.65
C PRO A 196 14.52 12.25 -27.57
N ASP A 197 14.74 12.27 -28.87
CA ASP A 197 13.86 11.67 -29.88
C ASP A 197 13.71 10.15 -29.66
N VAL A 198 14.82 9.45 -29.50
CA VAL A 198 14.85 8.00 -29.24
C VAL A 198 14.28 7.67 -27.86
N ARG A 199 14.55 8.51 -26.86
CA ARG A 199 14.11 8.33 -25.47
C ARG A 199 12.60 8.34 -25.37
N ALA A 200 11.94 9.34 -25.95
CA ALA A 200 10.49 9.46 -25.92
C ALA A 200 9.82 8.27 -26.63
N GLU A 201 10.32 7.90 -27.81
CA GLU A 201 9.80 6.74 -28.57
C GLU A 201 9.91 5.44 -27.76
N LYS A 202 11.08 5.16 -27.18
CA LYS A 202 11.30 3.96 -26.36
C LYS A 202 10.45 3.94 -25.10
N ALA A 203 10.26 5.09 -24.45
CA ALA A 203 9.42 5.20 -23.27
C ALA A 203 7.94 4.92 -23.59
N GLU A 204 7.44 5.45 -24.72
CA GLU A 204 6.10 5.13 -25.20
C GLU A 204 5.96 3.64 -25.55
N ALA A 205 6.96 3.05 -26.21
CA ALA A 205 6.97 1.63 -26.53
C ALA A 205 6.91 0.76 -25.26
N PHE A 206 7.66 1.11 -24.20
CA PHE A 206 7.58 0.44 -22.90
C PHE A 206 6.18 0.54 -22.30
N GLY A 207 5.58 1.73 -22.33
CA GLY A 207 4.21 1.96 -21.87
C GLY A 207 3.21 1.13 -22.66
N ARG A 208 3.38 1.03 -23.98
CA ARG A 208 2.51 0.26 -24.88
C ARG A 208 2.58 -1.23 -24.59
N THR A 209 3.78 -1.79 -24.44
CA THR A 209 3.99 -3.21 -24.09
C THR A 209 3.33 -3.55 -22.76
N HIS A 210 3.63 -2.80 -21.69
CA HIS A 210 2.96 -3.01 -20.41
C HIS A 210 1.44 -2.83 -20.53
N GLY A 211 0.97 -1.80 -21.23
CA GLY A 211 -0.45 -1.55 -21.42
C GLY A 211 -1.17 -2.69 -22.13
N GLN A 212 -0.60 -3.23 -23.22
CA GLN A 212 -1.18 -4.33 -23.98
C GLN A 212 -1.27 -5.60 -23.14
N GLU A 213 -0.19 -5.94 -22.45
CA GLU A 213 -0.12 -7.13 -21.60
C GLU A 213 -1.07 -7.05 -20.39
N LEU A 214 -1.14 -5.88 -19.74
CA LEU A 214 -2.06 -5.62 -18.64
C LEU A 214 -3.53 -5.66 -19.11
N ALA A 215 -3.85 -5.01 -20.22
CA ALA A 215 -5.18 -5.03 -20.81
C ALA A 215 -5.62 -6.45 -21.19
N ALA A 216 -4.70 -7.29 -21.69
CA ALA A 216 -4.98 -8.68 -22.02
C ALA A 216 -5.42 -9.52 -20.80
N LEU A 217 -4.96 -9.16 -19.59
CA LEU A 217 -5.38 -9.74 -18.32
C LEU A 217 -6.67 -9.12 -17.76
N GLY A 218 -7.13 -8.00 -18.30
CA GLY A 218 -8.26 -7.23 -17.78
C GLY A 218 -7.87 -6.19 -16.70
N VAL A 219 -6.57 -5.87 -16.56
CA VAL A 219 -6.10 -4.77 -15.72
C VAL A 219 -6.43 -3.44 -16.40
N THR A 220 -7.01 -2.50 -15.64
CA THR A 220 -7.49 -1.20 -16.17
C THR A 220 -6.67 -0.03 -15.66
N LEU A 221 -5.83 -0.22 -14.65
CA LEU A 221 -4.99 0.82 -14.05
C LEU A 221 -3.61 0.25 -13.72
N ASN A 222 -2.57 0.86 -14.27
CA ASN A 222 -1.20 0.60 -13.84
C ASN A 222 -0.77 1.70 -12.86
N LEU A 223 -0.26 1.31 -11.70
CA LEU A 223 0.27 2.20 -10.69
C LEU A 223 1.71 2.61 -11.05
N ALA A 224 1.89 3.16 -12.23
CA ALA A 224 3.16 3.58 -12.81
C ALA A 224 2.91 4.78 -13.73
N PRO A 225 3.92 5.62 -14.04
CA PRO A 225 5.33 5.52 -13.65
C PRO A 225 5.68 6.18 -12.31
N VAL A 226 6.88 5.89 -11.81
CA VAL A 226 7.50 6.63 -10.70
C VAL A 226 8.10 7.93 -11.24
N LEU A 227 7.64 9.05 -10.72
CA LEU A 227 8.10 10.40 -11.06
C LEU A 227 8.96 11.03 -9.96
N ASP A 228 9.25 10.28 -8.89
CA ASP A 228 10.21 10.67 -7.88
C ASP A 228 11.59 10.89 -8.52
N LEU A 229 12.25 12.00 -8.15
CA LEU A 229 13.59 12.31 -8.65
C LEU A 229 14.64 11.47 -7.93
N ARG A 230 15.62 10.98 -8.70
CA ARG A 230 16.77 10.28 -8.13
C ARG A 230 17.64 11.31 -7.43
N ARG A 231 17.63 11.34 -6.10
CA ARG A 231 18.57 12.17 -5.35
C ARG A 231 19.73 11.31 -4.88
N GLU A 232 20.94 11.87 -4.90
CA GLU A 232 22.11 11.24 -4.30
C GLU A 232 21.96 11.24 -2.76
N LEU A 233 21.24 10.25 -2.26
CA LEU A 233 21.17 9.95 -0.84
C LEU A 233 22.04 8.73 -0.58
N LYS A 234 22.92 8.81 0.43
CA LYS A 234 23.63 7.63 0.95
C LYS A 234 22.57 6.55 1.21
N ARG A 235 22.73 5.40 0.56
CA ARG A 235 21.84 4.24 0.66
C ARG A 235 21.48 4.01 2.13
N ASN A 236 20.21 4.26 2.48
CA ASN A 236 19.76 3.92 3.82
C ASN A 236 19.71 2.40 3.90
N ARG A 237 20.56 1.83 4.76
CA ARG A 237 20.60 0.39 5.04
C ARG A 237 19.28 -0.16 5.61
N PHE A 238 18.33 0.70 5.94
CA PHE A 238 17.00 0.37 6.45
C PHE A 238 15.85 0.66 5.47
N ASP A 239 16.11 1.10 4.22
CA ASP A 239 15.10 1.16 3.14
C ASP A 239 15.11 -0.15 2.34
N PHE A 240 14.41 -1.14 2.87
CA PHE A 240 14.33 -2.47 2.27
C PHE A 240 13.22 -2.59 1.25
N ASN A 241 12.19 -1.73 1.37
CA ASN A 241 10.93 -1.91 0.66
C ASN A 241 10.63 -0.82 -0.36
N THR A 242 11.04 0.44 -0.13
CA THR A 242 10.68 1.55 -1.03
C THR A 242 11.62 1.60 -2.23
N LEU A 243 12.93 1.48 -2.00
CA LEU A 243 14.01 1.42 -3.00
C LEU A 243 13.89 2.48 -4.10
N ILE A 244 13.43 3.69 -3.74
CA ILE A 244 13.12 4.77 -4.70
C ILE A 244 14.31 5.09 -5.59
N GLY A 245 15.53 5.07 -5.07
CA GLY A 245 16.73 5.32 -5.86
C GLY A 245 16.91 4.37 -7.06
N GLN A 246 16.45 3.11 -6.94
CA GLN A 246 16.52 2.13 -8.04
C GLN A 246 15.34 2.23 -9.01
N ARG A 247 14.25 2.91 -8.60
CA ARG A 247 13.00 3.06 -9.37
C ARG A 247 12.89 4.43 -10.05
N SER A 248 13.58 5.43 -9.51
CA SER A 248 13.60 6.80 -10.02
C SER A 248 14.28 6.85 -11.38
N ILE A 249 13.70 7.57 -12.32
CA ILE A 249 14.14 7.60 -13.72
C ILE A 249 15.47 8.36 -13.88
N SER A 250 15.59 9.53 -13.26
CA SER A 250 16.74 10.44 -13.33
C SER A 250 16.66 11.45 -12.18
N ASP A 251 17.73 12.18 -11.95
CA ASP A 251 17.83 13.37 -11.09
C ASP A 251 17.36 14.66 -11.80
N ASP A 252 17.35 14.67 -13.14
CA ASP A 252 16.88 15.79 -13.97
C ASP A 252 15.34 15.77 -14.12
N PRO A 253 14.62 16.79 -13.59
CA PRO A 253 13.17 16.88 -13.71
C PRO A 253 12.63 16.90 -15.15
N ALA A 254 13.39 17.43 -16.11
CA ALA A 254 12.98 17.46 -17.50
C ALA A 254 12.99 16.06 -18.13
N VAL A 255 14.05 15.28 -17.86
CA VAL A 255 14.18 13.88 -18.32
C VAL A 255 13.08 13.01 -17.74
N VAL A 256 12.79 13.16 -16.44
CA VAL A 256 11.71 12.40 -15.77
C VAL A 256 10.34 12.76 -16.35
N ALA A 257 10.07 14.04 -16.61
CA ALA A 257 8.82 14.49 -17.21
C ALA A 257 8.62 13.95 -18.64
N GLU A 258 9.68 13.95 -19.45
CA GLU A 258 9.68 13.47 -20.82
C GLU A 258 9.36 11.97 -20.90
N ILE A 259 10.14 11.14 -20.19
CA ILE A 259 9.95 9.68 -20.13
C ILE A 259 8.59 9.36 -19.51
N GLY A 260 8.25 10.01 -18.39
CA GLY A 260 6.99 9.78 -17.69
C GLY A 260 5.77 10.03 -18.58
N ARG A 261 5.78 11.13 -19.35
CA ARG A 261 4.67 11.48 -20.24
C ARG A 261 4.55 10.49 -21.40
N ALA A 262 5.65 10.14 -22.05
CA ALA A 262 5.66 9.17 -23.14
C ALA A 262 5.18 7.78 -22.67
N TYR A 263 5.64 7.32 -21.52
CA TYR A 263 5.19 6.05 -20.92
C TYR A 263 3.70 6.06 -20.59
N VAL A 264 3.18 7.15 -20.00
CA VAL A 264 1.74 7.32 -19.75
C VAL A 264 0.93 7.25 -21.05
N ASN A 265 1.40 7.91 -22.12
CA ASN A 265 0.72 7.85 -23.42
C ASN A 265 0.66 6.41 -23.96
N GLY A 266 1.75 5.65 -23.83
CA GLY A 266 1.78 4.24 -24.23
C GLY A 266 0.77 3.38 -23.47
N LEU A 267 0.64 3.56 -22.15
CA LEU A 267 -0.36 2.84 -21.34
C LEU A 267 -1.79 3.17 -21.78
N VAL A 268 -2.09 4.47 -21.92
CA VAL A 268 -3.43 4.97 -22.26
C VAL A 268 -3.83 4.55 -23.67
N ALA A 269 -2.89 4.56 -24.63
CA ALA A 269 -3.12 4.09 -25.99
C ALA A 269 -3.51 2.59 -26.03
N SER A 270 -3.07 1.81 -25.04
CA SER A 270 -3.43 0.40 -24.88
C SER A 270 -4.68 0.16 -24.01
N GLY A 271 -5.39 1.22 -23.61
CA GLY A 271 -6.62 1.13 -22.80
C GLY A 271 -6.39 0.99 -21.30
N VAL A 272 -5.16 1.19 -20.81
CA VAL A 272 -4.82 1.10 -19.38
C VAL A 272 -4.53 2.49 -18.82
N GLY A 273 -5.22 2.88 -17.76
CA GLY A 273 -4.95 4.13 -17.05
C GLY A 273 -3.58 4.11 -16.36
N ALA A 274 -3.02 5.28 -16.10
CA ALA A 274 -1.78 5.43 -15.35
C ALA A 274 -2.03 6.15 -14.02
N ALA A 275 -1.29 5.78 -12.97
CA ALA A 275 -1.21 6.54 -11.72
C ALA A 275 0.25 6.89 -11.42
N VAL A 276 0.59 8.18 -11.57
CA VAL A 276 1.93 8.69 -11.29
C VAL A 276 2.17 8.77 -9.78
N LYS A 277 3.39 8.47 -9.34
CA LYS A 277 3.71 8.34 -7.92
C LYS A 277 5.17 8.70 -7.59
N HIS A 278 5.51 9.04 -6.35
CA HIS A 278 4.63 9.18 -5.19
C HIS A 278 4.64 10.65 -4.74
N PHE A 279 3.53 11.36 -4.92
CA PHE A 279 3.46 12.77 -4.53
C PHE A 279 3.49 12.91 -2.99
N PRO A 280 4.19 13.90 -2.38
CA PRO A 280 4.85 15.09 -2.97
C PRO A 280 6.30 14.89 -3.45
N GLY A 281 6.76 13.66 -3.64
CA GLY A 281 8.14 13.34 -4.01
C GLY A 281 8.86 12.61 -2.87
N LEU A 282 9.04 11.31 -3.00
CA LEU A 282 9.76 10.49 -2.02
C LEU A 282 11.28 10.45 -2.27
N GLY A 283 11.76 11.03 -3.37
CA GLY A 283 13.18 11.04 -3.74
C GLY A 283 14.11 11.66 -2.68
N ARG A 284 13.59 12.57 -1.83
CA ARG A 284 14.34 13.25 -0.75
C ARG A 284 14.12 12.63 0.63
N VAL A 285 13.26 11.62 0.74
CA VAL A 285 12.93 10.99 2.02
C VAL A 285 14.07 10.06 2.44
N ARG A 286 14.60 10.29 3.64
CA ARG A 286 15.76 9.53 4.17
C ARG A 286 15.37 8.19 4.80
N SER A 287 14.11 7.97 5.16
CA SER A 287 13.63 6.81 5.92
C SER A 287 12.63 5.95 5.13
N ASP A 288 12.61 4.64 5.38
CA ASP A 288 11.63 3.73 4.77
C ASP A 288 10.20 4.07 5.23
N THR A 289 9.37 4.57 4.32
CA THR A 289 7.94 4.88 4.56
C THR A 289 7.13 3.67 4.99
N HIS A 290 7.64 2.44 4.81
CA HIS A 290 6.97 1.21 5.25
C HIS A 290 7.11 0.93 6.74
N HIS A 291 8.15 1.48 7.40
CA HIS A 291 8.51 1.11 8.77
C HIS A 291 8.62 2.29 9.74
N PHE A 292 8.83 3.51 9.25
CA PHE A 292 8.99 4.71 10.07
C PHE A 292 8.17 5.87 9.51
N SER A 293 7.82 6.84 10.38
CA SER A 293 7.28 8.12 9.91
C SER A 293 8.33 8.77 9.02
N ALA A 294 8.03 8.87 7.74
CA ALA A 294 8.87 9.55 6.78
C ALA A 294 8.54 11.03 6.80
N ASN A 295 9.54 11.87 7.09
CA ASN A 295 9.38 13.31 7.08
C ASN A 295 10.09 13.89 5.86
N LEU A 296 9.37 14.72 5.11
CA LEU A 296 9.91 15.57 4.06
C LEU A 296 10.03 16.99 4.63
N ASN A 297 11.26 17.37 4.94
CA ASN A 297 11.60 18.68 5.53
C ASN A 297 12.03 19.71 4.47
N THR A 298 11.96 19.34 3.20
CA THR A 298 12.34 20.21 2.09
C THR A 298 11.38 21.40 2.01
N PRO A 299 11.89 22.63 1.91
CA PRO A 299 11.09 23.83 1.66
C PRO A 299 10.21 23.68 0.41
N LEU A 300 9.04 24.34 0.43
CA LEU A 300 8.06 24.20 -0.66
C LEU A 300 8.58 24.76 -1.98
N ASP A 301 9.25 25.92 -1.95
CA ASP A 301 9.88 26.54 -3.10
C ASP A 301 10.90 25.62 -3.79
N GLU A 302 11.67 24.85 -3.01
CA GLU A 302 12.60 23.86 -3.56
C GLU A 302 11.87 22.67 -4.21
N LEU A 303 10.78 22.18 -3.60
CA LEU A 303 9.94 21.12 -4.17
C LEU A 303 9.26 21.60 -5.46
N GLU A 304 8.75 22.83 -5.48
CA GLU A 304 8.12 23.44 -6.64
C GLU A 304 9.09 23.63 -7.80
N ALA A 305 10.31 24.07 -7.49
CA ALA A 305 11.37 24.30 -8.46
C ALA A 305 12.02 23.00 -8.97
N SER A 306 11.68 21.83 -8.39
CA SER A 306 12.29 20.57 -8.80
C SER A 306 11.32 19.37 -8.74
N ASP A 307 11.12 18.76 -7.58
CA ASP A 307 10.38 17.50 -7.37
C ASP A 307 8.96 17.50 -7.95
N TRP A 308 8.28 18.65 -8.00
CA TRP A 308 6.91 18.76 -8.53
C TRP A 308 6.84 19.03 -10.03
N ILE A 309 7.96 19.38 -10.68
CA ILE A 309 8.00 19.63 -12.14
C ILE A 309 7.53 18.41 -12.94
N PRO A 310 8.01 17.18 -12.70
CA PRO A 310 7.57 16.02 -13.46
C PRO A 310 6.08 15.74 -13.28
N PHE A 311 5.57 15.82 -12.05
CA PHE A 311 4.15 15.62 -11.78
C PHE A 311 3.29 16.66 -12.53
N ARG A 312 3.65 17.95 -12.45
CA ARG A 312 2.93 19.03 -13.16
C ARG A 312 2.95 18.80 -14.68
N LYS A 313 4.11 18.47 -15.26
CA LYS A 313 4.26 18.27 -16.70
C LYS A 313 3.55 17.03 -17.22
N VAL A 314 3.53 15.93 -16.47
CA VAL A 314 2.89 14.67 -16.88
C VAL A 314 1.38 14.73 -16.68
N LEU A 315 0.88 15.35 -15.60
CA LEU A 315 -0.57 15.49 -15.36
C LEU A 315 -1.21 16.54 -16.27
N ALA A 316 -0.47 17.57 -16.67
CA ALA A 316 -0.98 18.59 -17.60
C ALA A 316 -1.36 17.95 -18.94
N GLY A 317 -2.66 17.93 -19.23
CA GLY A 317 -3.20 17.41 -20.49
C GLY A 317 -3.23 15.88 -20.61
N SER A 318 -2.94 15.14 -19.54
CA SER A 318 -3.11 13.67 -19.52
C SER A 318 -4.32 13.26 -18.66
N LYS A 319 -4.74 12.00 -18.83
CA LYS A 319 -5.73 11.35 -17.95
C LYS A 319 -5.07 10.56 -16.81
N ALA A 320 -3.80 10.82 -16.53
CA ALA A 320 -3.11 10.14 -15.45
C ALA A 320 -3.67 10.57 -14.09
N GLN A 321 -3.70 9.61 -13.17
CA GLN A 321 -4.12 9.81 -11.79
C GLN A 321 -2.89 10.08 -10.92
N LEU A 322 -3.10 10.69 -9.75
CA LEU A 322 -2.01 11.00 -8.82
C LEU A 322 -2.11 10.09 -7.60
N MET A 323 -1.01 9.41 -7.28
CA MET A 323 -0.87 8.67 -6.04
C MET A 323 -0.09 9.52 -5.02
N ILE A 324 -0.69 9.70 -3.86
CA ILE A 324 -0.10 10.40 -2.71
C ILE A 324 0.60 9.38 -1.81
N GLY A 325 1.87 9.62 -1.53
CA GLY A 325 2.68 8.82 -0.62
C GLY A 325 2.35 9.10 0.85
N HIS A 326 2.70 8.13 1.71
CA HIS A 326 2.56 8.25 3.15
C HIS A 326 3.81 8.90 3.78
N VAL A 327 3.96 10.21 3.56
CA VAL A 327 5.08 11.03 4.06
C VAL A 327 4.54 12.32 4.69
N THR A 328 5.07 12.73 5.83
CA THR A 328 4.74 14.01 6.48
C THR A 328 5.48 15.13 5.75
N LEU A 329 4.73 15.99 5.05
CA LEU A 329 5.25 17.21 4.44
C LEU A 329 5.26 18.30 5.51
N THR A 330 6.35 18.36 6.28
CA THR A 330 6.43 19.18 7.50
C THR A 330 6.24 20.67 7.26
N SER A 331 6.54 21.16 6.07
CA SER A 331 6.33 22.54 5.66
C SER A 331 4.86 22.92 5.46
N VAL A 332 3.94 21.94 5.40
CA VAL A 332 2.50 22.15 5.23
C VAL A 332 1.72 21.62 6.42
N ASP A 333 1.98 20.38 6.81
CA ASP A 333 1.28 19.70 7.90
C ASP A 333 2.30 18.81 8.65
N PRO A 334 2.84 19.28 9.79
CA PRO A 334 3.82 18.53 10.56
C PRO A 334 3.20 17.37 11.34
N ASP A 335 1.88 17.35 11.52
CA ASP A 335 1.19 16.40 12.39
C ASP A 335 0.67 15.18 11.62
N ARG A 336 0.47 15.31 10.30
CA ARG A 336 -0.15 14.27 9.46
C ARG A 336 0.65 13.99 8.20
N ALA A 337 0.69 12.71 7.83
CA ALA A 337 1.18 12.31 6.52
C ALA A 337 0.31 12.92 5.41
N ALA A 338 0.91 13.24 4.26
CA ALA A 338 0.27 13.83 3.08
C ALA A 338 -1.02 13.10 2.67
N SER A 339 -1.01 11.77 2.69
CA SER A 339 -2.19 10.93 2.42
C SER A 339 -3.41 11.22 3.34
N HIS A 340 -3.21 11.72 4.55
CA HIS A 340 -4.25 12.04 5.53
C HIS A 340 -4.34 13.55 5.84
N SER A 341 -3.53 14.37 5.19
CA SER A 341 -3.49 15.81 5.39
C SER A 341 -4.46 16.50 4.44
N LYS A 342 -5.54 17.05 5.00
CA LYS A 342 -6.50 17.84 4.22
C LYS A 342 -5.83 19.04 3.51
N PRO A 343 -4.95 19.83 4.16
CA PRO A 343 -4.23 20.91 3.49
C PRO A 343 -3.41 20.44 2.28
N VAL A 344 -2.69 19.32 2.38
CA VAL A 344 -1.91 18.78 1.26
C VAL A 344 -2.83 18.30 0.14
N VAL A 345 -3.88 17.53 0.45
CA VAL A 345 -4.80 16.98 -0.54
C VAL A 345 -5.61 18.08 -1.25
N ASP A 346 -6.07 19.10 -0.53
CA ASP A 346 -6.85 20.19 -1.11
C ASP A 346 -5.96 21.13 -1.94
N GLY A 347 -4.73 21.40 -1.49
CA GLY A 347 -3.80 22.23 -2.26
C GLY A 347 -3.37 21.60 -3.60
N ILE A 348 -3.47 20.27 -3.74
CA ILE A 348 -3.32 19.56 -5.03
C ILE A 348 -4.52 19.82 -5.95
N LYS A 349 -5.73 19.95 -5.40
CA LYS A 349 -7.00 20.01 -6.16
C LYS A 349 -7.36 21.41 -6.65
N MET A 350 -6.81 22.46 -6.05
CA MET A 350 -7.22 23.83 -6.33
C MET A 350 -6.45 24.40 -7.54
N PRO A 351 -7.14 24.94 -8.57
CA PRO A 351 -6.48 25.78 -9.55
C PRO A 351 -5.94 27.04 -8.87
N ALA A 352 -4.78 27.53 -9.30
CA ALA A 352 -4.20 28.77 -8.81
C ALA A 352 -5.22 29.92 -8.97
N ARG A 353 -5.82 30.34 -7.86
CA ARG A 353 -6.67 31.52 -7.82
C ARG A 353 -5.74 32.73 -7.78
N THR A 354 -5.52 33.36 -8.91
CA THR A 354 -5.01 34.73 -8.98
C THR A 354 -6.13 35.64 -8.48
N THR A 355 -6.18 35.94 -7.18
CA THR A 355 -7.03 37.02 -6.68
C THR A 355 -6.16 38.14 -6.15
N SER A 356 -6.11 39.21 -6.93
CA SER A 356 -5.91 40.54 -6.40
C SER A 356 -7.07 40.92 -5.47
N ARG A 357 -6.73 41.69 -4.42
CA ARG A 357 -7.57 42.49 -3.51
C ARG A 357 -8.30 41.82 -2.32
N THR A 358 -7.76 42.17 -1.14
CA THR A 358 -8.41 42.64 0.11
C THR A 358 -9.39 41.73 0.86
N GLY A 359 -8.99 41.26 2.05
CA GLY A 359 -9.89 40.93 3.16
C GLY A 359 -9.48 39.73 4.04
N LEU A 360 -8.87 40.01 5.21
CA LEU A 360 -8.60 39.21 6.43
C LEU A 360 -8.01 37.77 6.36
N PRO A 361 -7.14 37.37 7.32
CA PRO A 361 -6.35 36.14 7.24
C PRO A 361 -7.07 34.93 7.86
N SER A 362 -7.26 33.88 7.05
CA SER A 362 -7.44 32.51 7.54
C SER A 362 -6.08 31.92 7.90
N ALA A 363 -5.87 31.57 9.16
CA ALA A 363 -4.60 31.15 9.76
C ALA A 363 -4.22 29.67 9.47
N ALA A 364 -4.25 29.26 8.22
CA ALA A 364 -3.60 28.02 7.78
C ALA A 364 -2.79 28.32 6.51
N PRO A 365 -1.51 27.94 6.42
CA PRO A 365 -0.73 28.14 5.21
C PRO A 365 -1.32 27.27 4.09
N SER A 366 -2.17 27.88 3.26
CA SER A 366 -2.55 27.33 1.96
C SER A 366 -1.31 27.27 1.09
N LEU A 367 -1.09 26.17 0.38
CA LEU A 367 -0.06 26.05 -0.67
C LEU A 367 -0.15 27.30 -1.59
N PRO A 368 0.81 28.23 -1.57
CA PRO A 368 0.73 29.42 -2.40
C PRO A 368 1.03 29.04 -3.85
N GLY A 369 0.17 29.44 -4.79
CA GLY A 369 0.49 29.49 -6.22
C GLY A 369 0.61 28.16 -6.99
N SER A 370 0.35 27.00 -6.40
CA SER A 370 0.50 25.70 -7.08
C SER A 370 -0.63 25.42 -8.06
N GLY A 371 -0.58 26.03 -9.25
CA GLY A 371 -1.48 25.75 -10.38
C GLY A 371 -1.27 24.36 -10.98
N MET A 372 -1.53 23.30 -10.21
CA MET A 372 -1.58 21.94 -10.71
C MET A 372 -2.94 21.77 -11.39
N ARG A 373 -3.00 22.08 -12.70
CA ARG A 373 -4.18 21.77 -13.52
C ARG A 373 -4.26 20.26 -13.69
N ALA A 374 -4.92 19.61 -12.76
CA ALA A 374 -5.40 18.26 -12.95
C ALA A 374 -6.91 18.33 -13.20
N CYS A 375 -7.34 17.94 -14.39
CA CYS A 375 -8.76 17.66 -14.64
C CYS A 375 -9.17 16.56 -13.65
N ASP A 376 -10.00 16.87 -12.65
CA ASP A 376 -10.57 15.95 -11.64
C ASP A 376 -9.81 14.61 -11.50
N PRO A 377 -8.53 14.60 -11.07
CA PRO A 377 -7.81 13.34 -10.93
C PRO A 377 -8.41 12.61 -9.74
N ALA A 378 -8.76 11.34 -9.93
CA ALA A 378 -8.93 10.46 -8.78
C ALA A 378 -7.60 10.43 -8.01
N VAL A 379 -7.61 11.00 -6.80
CA VAL A 379 -6.47 11.01 -5.89
C VAL A 379 -6.45 9.70 -5.14
N TRP A 380 -5.36 8.96 -5.27
CA TRP A 380 -5.19 7.67 -4.60
C TRP A 380 -4.25 7.82 -3.42
N THR A 381 -4.63 7.21 -2.31
CA THR A 381 -3.76 7.05 -1.15
C THR A 381 -3.56 5.56 -0.92
N THR A 382 -2.31 5.12 -0.88
CA THR A 382 -1.98 3.77 -0.42
C THR A 382 -1.86 3.80 1.10
N THR A 383 -2.86 3.26 1.79
CA THR A 383 -2.73 2.94 3.21
C THR A 383 -2.21 1.51 3.32
N HIS A 384 -0.93 1.36 3.69
CA HIS A 384 -0.53 0.11 4.34
C HIS A 384 -1.33 0.00 5.64
N SER A 385 -1.84 -1.19 5.95
CA SER A 385 -2.82 -1.48 7.02
C SER A 385 -2.36 -1.21 8.47
N ARG A 386 -1.41 -0.29 8.69
CA ARG A 386 -0.52 -0.30 9.87
C ARG A 386 -0.98 0.51 11.08
N ARG A 387 -2.08 1.26 11.05
CA ARG A 387 -2.64 1.92 12.25
C ARG A 387 -4.15 2.15 12.11
N TRP A 388 -4.94 1.16 12.50
CA TRP A 388 -6.39 1.32 12.70
C TRP A 388 -6.84 0.79 14.07
N LEU A 389 -5.97 0.92 15.07
CA LEU A 389 -6.31 0.68 16.48
C LEU A 389 -5.66 1.77 17.33
N SER A 390 -6.23 2.97 17.25
CA SER A 390 -6.20 3.96 18.31
C SER A 390 -7.54 4.69 18.31
#